data_AF-A0A920RTG7-F1
#
_entry.id   AF-A0A920RTG7-F1
#
_cell.length_a   1.000
_cell.length_b   1.000
_cell.length_c   1.000
_cell.angle_alpha   90.00
_cell.angle_beta   90.00
_cell.angle_gamma   90.00
#
_symmetry.space_group_name_H-M   'P 1'
#
loop_
_entity.id
_entity.type
_entity.pdbx_description
1 polymer ?
#
loop_
_entity_poly.entity_id
_entity_poly.type
_entity_poly.pdbx_seq_one_letter_code
_entity_poly.pdbx_strand_id
1 'polypeptide(L)'
;MGPISFGIKNNLLGTFLLIYYNQALGLDATLAAAALAIALVFDAVSDPLIGIWSDRTKTRWGRRHPFMYFSIIPFALSYYFILSDPGDISQDNLFWRLVFWLIVLRKVFDPFSKFQEVL
;
A
#
# COMPACT_ATOMS: atom_id res chain seq x y z
N MET A 1 -1.05 15.24 -14.40
CA MET A 1 -0.01 14.82 -13.42
C MET A 1 -0.28 13.45 -12.80
N GLY A 2 -1.51 12.90 -12.87
CA GLY A 2 -1.88 11.58 -12.31
C GLY A 2 -1.04 10.35 -12.70
N PRO A 3 -0.60 10.17 -13.96
CA PRO A 3 0.15 8.97 -14.35
C PRO A 3 1.54 8.88 -13.72
N ILE A 4 2.17 10.03 -13.45
CA ILE A 4 3.54 10.11 -12.94
C ILE A 4 3.57 9.70 -11.46
N SER A 5 2.63 10.20 -10.64
CA SER A 5 2.51 9.79 -9.24
C SER A 5 2.16 8.31 -9.08
N PHE A 6 1.36 7.74 -9.99
CA PHE A 6 1.08 6.30 -9.99
C PHE A 6 2.34 5.48 -10.34
N GLY A 7 3.08 5.90 -11.37
CA GLY A 7 4.32 5.25 -11.78
C GLY A 7 5.40 5.26 -10.70
N ILE A 8 5.61 6.40 -10.03
CA ILE A 8 6.63 6.55 -8.98
C ILE A 8 6.31 5.63 -7.79
N LYS A 9 5.04 5.53 -7.35
CA LYS A 9 4.66 4.63 -6.25
C LYS A 9 4.92 3.16 -6.59
N ASN A 10 4.50 2.72 -7.79
CA ASN A 10 4.67 1.34 -8.19
C ASN A 10 6.15 0.97 -8.32
N ASN A 11 6.97 1.89 -8.82
CA ASN A 11 8.40 1.64 -8.95
C ASN A 11 9.13 1.65 -7.60
N LEU A 12 8.84 2.64 -6.75
CA LEU A 12 9.45 2.73 -5.42
C LEU A 12 9.03 1.56 -4.54
N LEU A 13 7.71 1.28 -4.41
CA LEU A 13 7.25 0.19 -3.55
C LEU A 13 7.55 -1.18 -4.14
N GLY A 14 7.44 -1.36 -5.45
CA GLY A 14 7.70 -2.65 -6.11
C GLY A 14 9.18 -3.04 -6.02
N THR A 15 10.07 -2.16 -6.48
CA THR A 15 11.50 -2.48 -6.59
C THR A 15 12.18 -2.51 -5.22
N PHE A 16 11.90 -1.52 -4.35
CA PHE A 16 12.54 -1.45 -3.04
C PHE A 16 12.13 -2.61 -2.13
N LEU A 17 10.84 -2.94 -2.06
CA LEU A 17 10.36 -4.00 -1.16
C LEU A 17 10.80 -5.39 -1.61
N LEU A 18 10.88 -5.62 -2.92
CA LEU A 18 11.42 -6.86 -3.46
C LEU A 18 12.87 -7.06 -3.02
N ILE A 19 13.70 -6.03 -3.17
CA ILE A 19 15.11 -6.07 -2.76
C ILE A 19 15.24 -6.25 -1.25
N TYR A 20 14.46 -5.50 -0.45
CA TYR A 20 14.52 -5.58 1.01
C TYR A 20 14.11 -6.96 1.53
N TYR A 21 12.98 -7.52 1.09
CA TYR A 21 12.54 -8.84 1.56
C TYR A 21 13.46 -9.97 1.10
N ASN A 22 14.06 -9.85 -0.08
CA ASN A 22 14.99 -10.84 -0.58
C ASN A 22 16.37 -10.77 0.10
N GLN A 23 16.96 -9.58 0.21
CA GLN A 23 18.33 -9.42 0.69
C GLN A 23 18.43 -9.25 2.21
N ALA A 24 17.45 -8.59 2.86
CA ALA A 24 17.49 -8.35 4.30
C ALA A 24 16.80 -9.46 5.11
N LEU A 25 15.69 -10.00 4.61
CA LEU A 25 14.89 -11.02 5.32
C LEU A 25 15.05 -12.44 4.76
N GLY A 26 15.80 -12.63 3.67
CA GLY A 26 16.06 -13.94 3.10
C GLY A 26 14.83 -14.64 2.49
N LEU A 27 13.77 -13.88 2.18
CA LEU A 27 12.59 -14.43 1.50
C LEU A 27 12.93 -14.72 0.03
N ASP A 28 12.44 -15.83 -0.50
CA ASP A 28 12.62 -16.12 -1.93
C ASP A 28 12.04 -15.00 -2.80
N ALA A 29 12.80 -14.59 -3.81
CA ALA A 29 12.43 -13.50 -4.72
C ALA A 29 11.14 -13.82 -5.47
N THR A 30 10.87 -15.09 -5.76
CA THR A 30 9.62 -15.53 -6.40
C THR A 30 8.41 -15.26 -5.51
N LEU A 31 8.49 -15.55 -4.22
CA LEU A 31 7.44 -15.29 -3.25
C LEU A 31 7.22 -13.79 -3.04
N ALA A 32 8.30 -13.01 -2.92
CA ALA A 32 8.22 -11.56 -2.81
C ALA A 32 7.55 -10.93 -4.05
N ALA A 33 7.94 -11.39 -5.26
CA ALA A 33 7.33 -10.95 -6.51
C ALA A 33 5.84 -11.35 -6.61
N ALA A 34 5.49 -12.57 -6.18
CA ALA A 34 4.10 -13.04 -6.15
C ALA A 34 3.24 -12.18 -5.21
N ALA A 35 3.75 -11.83 -4.02
CA ALA A 35 3.06 -10.95 -3.09
C ALA A 35 2.81 -9.54 -3.67
N LEU A 36 3.81 -8.98 -4.34
CA LEU A 36 3.69 -7.70 -5.04
C LEU A 36 2.64 -7.77 -6.17
N ALA A 37 2.62 -8.85 -6.94
CA ALA A 37 1.64 -9.05 -8.01
C ALA A 37 0.21 -9.16 -7.46
N ILE A 38 0.01 -9.93 -6.38
CA ILE A 38 -1.29 -10.06 -5.71
C ILE A 38 -1.80 -8.70 -5.23
N ALA A 39 -0.94 -7.91 -4.56
CA ALA A 39 -1.34 -6.58 -4.11
C ALA A 39 -1.69 -5.65 -5.27
N LEU A 40 -0.95 -5.72 -6.39
CA LEU A 40 -1.22 -4.90 -7.56
C LEU A 40 -2.58 -5.23 -8.20
N VAL A 41 -2.96 -6.51 -8.26
CA VAL A 41 -4.30 -6.92 -8.70
C VAL A 41 -5.36 -6.40 -7.73
N PHE A 42 -5.11 -6.47 -6.43
CA PHE A 42 -6.04 -5.97 -5.42
C PHE A 42 -6.24 -4.45 -5.46
N ASP A 43 -5.19 -3.71 -5.82
CA ASP A 43 -5.25 -2.25 -6.06
C ASP A 43 -6.10 -1.91 -7.27
N ALA A 44 -5.87 -2.59 -8.39
CA ALA A 44 -6.65 -2.38 -9.62
C ALA A 44 -8.17 -2.54 -9.40
N VAL A 45 -8.58 -3.42 -8.48
CA VAL A 45 -10.00 -3.63 -8.12
C VAL A 45 -10.52 -2.60 -7.11
N SER A 46 -9.70 -2.20 -6.15
CA SER A 46 -10.15 -1.33 -5.06
C SER A 46 -10.10 0.16 -5.41
N ASP A 47 -9.24 0.56 -6.35
CA ASP A 47 -9.11 1.94 -6.82
C ASP A 47 -10.44 2.51 -7.37
N PRO A 48 -11.19 1.78 -8.22
CA PRO A 48 -12.55 2.16 -8.63
C PRO A 48 -13.53 2.22 -7.46
N LEU A 49 -13.51 1.23 -6.56
CA LEU A 49 -14.44 1.15 -5.43
C LEU A 49 -14.30 2.35 -4.50
N ILE A 50 -13.06 2.69 -4.13
CA ILE A 50 -12.74 3.84 -3.28
C ILE A 50 -13.12 5.15 -3.98
N GLY A 51 -12.97 5.22 -5.32
CA GLY A 51 -13.44 6.36 -6.12
C GLY A 51 -14.94 6.61 -5.96
N ILE A 52 -15.76 5.56 -6.12
CA ILE A 52 -17.22 5.64 -6.01
C ILE A 52 -17.63 6.01 -4.57
N TRP A 53 -16.98 5.43 -3.57
CA TRP A 53 -17.26 5.72 -2.16
C TRP A 53 -16.90 7.16 -1.77
N SER A 54 -15.73 7.65 -2.21
CA SER A 54 -15.30 9.03 -1.98
C SER A 54 -16.26 10.04 -2.60
N ASP A 55 -16.84 9.70 -3.76
CA ASP A 55 -17.77 10.59 -4.45
C ASP A 55 -19.13 10.74 -3.77
N ARG A 56 -19.58 9.72 -3.03
CA ARG A 56 -20.87 9.72 -2.33
C ARG A 56 -20.84 10.39 -0.95
N THR A 57 -19.66 10.67 -0.40
CA THR A 57 -19.54 11.13 1.00
C THR A 57 -19.65 12.66 1.13
N LYS A 58 -20.85 13.22 1.27
CA LYS A 58 -21.03 14.67 1.53
C LYS A 58 -20.89 15.01 3.02
N THR A 59 -19.73 15.49 3.45
CA THR A 59 -19.46 15.88 4.86
C THR A 59 -19.31 17.40 5.03
N ARG A 60 -19.71 17.94 6.19
CA ARG A 60 -19.66 19.39 6.54
C ARG A 60 -18.23 19.99 6.61
N TRP A 61 -17.19 19.18 6.76
CA TRP A 61 -15.77 19.60 6.77
C TRP A 61 -15.04 19.40 5.42
N GLY A 62 -15.78 19.11 4.35
CA GLY A 62 -15.20 18.76 3.05
C GLY A 62 -15.08 17.25 2.83
N ARG A 63 -15.32 16.81 1.59
CA ARG A 63 -15.48 15.41 1.15
C ARG A 63 -14.31 14.46 1.49
N ARG A 64 -13.12 14.99 1.80
CA ARG A 64 -11.85 14.21 1.80
C ARG A 64 -11.03 14.29 3.09
N HIS A 65 -11.30 15.25 3.98
CA HIS A 65 -10.51 15.44 5.21
C HIS A 65 -10.61 14.30 6.24
N PRO A 66 -11.80 13.72 6.52
CA PRO A 66 -11.91 12.64 7.52
C PRO A 66 -11.12 11.38 7.13
N PHE A 67 -11.14 11.03 5.83
CA PHE A 67 -10.40 9.88 5.32
C PHE A 67 -8.89 10.08 5.40
N MET A 68 -8.40 11.31 5.23
CA MET A 68 -6.97 11.63 5.27
C MET A 68 -6.39 11.52 6.70
N TYR A 69 -7.09 12.03 7.71
CA TYR A 69 -6.61 11.90 9.09
C TYR A 69 -6.67 10.45 9.59
N PHE A 70 -7.69 9.71 9.17
CA PHE A 70 -7.82 8.31 9.56
C PHE A 70 -6.81 7.40 8.83
N SER A 71 -6.30 7.81 7.66
CA SER A 71 -5.35 7.01 6.88
C SER A 71 -3.90 7.16 7.37
N ILE A 72 -3.52 8.27 8.02
CA ILE A 72 -2.15 8.48 8.51
C ILE A 72 -1.72 7.43 9.54
N ILE A 73 -2.61 7.07 10.47
CA ILE A 73 -2.32 6.10 11.54
C ILE A 73 -2.00 4.71 10.95
N PRO A 74 -2.88 4.07 10.15
CA PRO A 74 -2.59 2.77 9.55
C PRO A 74 -1.45 2.83 8.52
N PHE A 75 -1.17 3.99 7.92
CA PHE A 75 -0.02 4.18 7.04
C PHE A 75 1.29 3.99 7.80
N ALA A 76 1.47 4.76 8.88
CA ALA A 76 2.68 4.71 9.68
C ALA A 76 2.88 3.32 10.29
N LEU A 77 1.78 2.70 10.74
CA LEU A 77 1.81 1.37 11.35
C LEU A 77 2.23 0.30 10.34
N SER A 78 1.60 0.27 9.15
CA SER A 78 1.94 -0.70 8.10
C SER A 78 3.36 -0.56 7.59
N TYR A 79 3.83 0.68 7.39
CA TYR A 79 5.20 0.95 6.97
C TYR A 79 6.22 0.45 8.01
N TYR A 80 5.95 0.72 9.29
CA TYR A 80 6.77 0.21 10.38
C TYR A 80 6.82 -1.32 10.40
N PHE A 81 5.68 -2.00 10.26
CA PHE A 81 5.64 -3.47 10.29
C PHE A 81 6.32 -4.12 9.09
N ILE A 82 6.24 -3.52 7.90
CA ILE A 82 6.93 -4.02 6.70
C ILE A 82 8.45 -4.01 6.87
N LEU A 83 8.98 -2.95 7.48
CA LEU A 83 10.41 -2.77 7.74
C LEU A 83 10.87 -3.37 9.07
N SER A 84 9.94 -3.82 9.90
CA SER A 84 10.28 -4.53 11.13
C SER A 84 10.74 -5.94 10.79
N ASP A 85 11.97 -6.25 11.18
CA ASP A 85 12.48 -7.61 11.15
C ASP A 85 11.78 -8.40 12.28
N PRO A 86 10.97 -9.41 11.94
CA PRO A 86 10.30 -10.25 12.93
C PRO A 86 11.24 -11.29 13.56
N GLY A 87 12.49 -11.37 13.10
CA GLY A 87 13.39 -12.48 13.42
C GLY A 87 13.02 -13.73 12.63
N ASP A 88 13.35 -14.89 13.21
CA ASP A 88 13.30 -16.18 12.53
C ASP A 88 11.86 -16.76 12.52
N ILE A 89 11.06 -16.33 11.53
CA ILE A 89 9.75 -16.92 11.24
C ILE A 89 9.78 -17.70 9.93
N SER A 90 8.93 -18.73 9.86
CA SER A 90 8.71 -19.53 8.66
C SER A 90 8.44 -18.67 7.42
N GLN A 91 8.94 -19.11 6.26
CA GLN A 91 8.78 -18.39 4.99
C GLN A 91 7.30 -18.13 4.64
N ASP A 92 6.39 -19.05 4.95
CA ASP A 92 4.95 -18.87 4.74
C ASP A 92 4.38 -17.72 5.57
N ASN A 93 4.82 -17.58 6.82
CA ASN A 93 4.38 -16.51 7.70
C ASN A 93 4.93 -15.15 7.25
N LEU A 94 6.20 -15.12 6.81
CA LEU A 94 6.79 -13.93 6.22
C LEU A 94 6.05 -13.49 4.95
N PHE A 95 5.67 -14.44 4.09
CA PHE A 95 4.90 -14.17 2.88
C PHE A 95 3.53 -13.58 3.18
N TRP A 96 2.73 -14.21 4.05
CA TRP A 96 1.41 -13.68 4.41
C TRP A 96 1.48 -12.33 5.12
N ARG A 97 2.50 -12.13 5.96
CA ARG A 97 2.75 -10.85 6.63
C ARG A 97 3.08 -9.75 5.61
N LEU A 98 3.95 -10.05 4.64
CA LEU A 98 4.26 -9.16 3.52
C LEU A 98 2.98 -8.81 2.77
N VAL A 99 2.21 -9.80 2.29
CA VAL A 99 0.98 -9.58 1.52
C VAL A 99 -0.01 -8.70 2.27
N PHE A 100 -0.27 -9.03 3.54
CA PHE A 100 -1.24 -8.30 4.37
C PHE A 100 -0.83 -6.83 4.55
N TRP A 101 0.38 -6.57 5.02
CA TRP A 101 0.82 -5.20 5.27
C TRP A 101 1.03 -4.41 3.99
N LEU A 102 1.48 -5.07 2.91
CA LEU A 102 1.63 -4.45 1.60
C LEU A 102 0.28 -3.96 1.08
N ILE A 103 -0.78 -4.78 1.18
CA ILE A 103 -2.14 -4.38 0.81
C ILE A 103 -2.61 -3.20 1.66
N VAL A 104 -2.42 -3.26 2.98
CA VAL A 104 -2.80 -2.17 3.89
C VAL A 104 -2.08 -0.87 3.53
N LEU A 105 -0.76 -0.91 3.35
CA LEU A 105 0.05 0.26 3.01
C LEU A 105 -0.41 0.89 1.70
N ARG A 106 -0.69 0.07 0.68
CA ARG A 106 -1.11 0.55 -0.63
C ARG A 106 -2.50 1.18 -0.60
N LYS A 107 -3.48 0.52 0.01
CA LYS A 107 -4.85 1.03 0.19
C LYS A 107 -4.91 2.37 0.89
N VAL A 108 -4.03 2.56 1.86
CA VAL A 108 -3.96 3.77 2.66
C VAL A 108 -3.33 4.93 1.89
N PHE A 109 -2.51 4.65 0.88
CA PHE A 109 -1.90 5.66 0.03
C PHE A 109 -2.90 6.25 -0.99
N ASP A 110 -3.86 5.47 -1.47
CA ASP A 110 -4.79 5.89 -2.54
C ASP A 110 -5.64 7.14 -2.22
N PRO A 111 -6.19 7.30 -1.00
CA PRO A 111 -6.87 8.52 -0.57
C PRO A 111 -5.97 9.76 -0.59
N PHE A 112 -4.68 9.59 -0.27
CA PHE A 112 -3.71 10.70 -0.20
C PHE A 112 -3.39 11.24 -1.59
N SER A 113 -3.18 10.38 -2.59
CA SER A 113 -2.86 10.86 -3.95
C SER A 113 -4.02 11.55 -4.66
N LYS A 114 -5.27 11.13 -4.42
CA LYS A 114 -6.43 11.80 -5.03
C LYS A 114 -6.62 13.23 -4.51
N PHE A 115 -6.06 13.58 -3.35
CA PHE A 115 -6.10 14.93 -2.79
C PHE A 115 -5.27 15.94 -3.58
N GLN A 116 -4.10 15.54 -4.10
CA GLN A 116 -3.22 16.42 -4.89
C GLN A 116 -3.76 16.77 -6.28
N GLU A 117 -4.71 16.01 -6.84
CA GLU A 117 -5.27 16.29 -8.18
C GLU A 117 -6.40 17.33 -8.17
N VAL A 118 -6.86 17.79 -7.00
CA VAL A 118 -7.95 18.77 -6.87
C VAL A 118 -7.45 20.18 -6.50
N LEU A 119 -6.14 20.34 -6.30
CA LEU A 119 -5.45 21.64 -6.21
C LEU A 119 -4.70 21.90 -7.52
#